data_AF-A0A060BKL7-F1
#
_entry.id   AF-A0A060BKL7-F1
#
_cell.length_a   1.000
_cell.length_b   1.000
_cell.length_c   1.000
_cell.angle_alpha   90.00
_cell.angle_beta   90.00
_cell.angle_gamma   90.00
#
_symmetry.space_group_name_H-M   'P 1'
#
loop_
_entity.id
_entity.type
_entity.pdbx_description
1 polymer ?
#
loop_
_entity_poly.entity_id
_entity_poly.type
_entity_poly.pdbx_seq_one_letter_code
_entity_poly.pdbx_strand_id
1 'polypeptide(L)'
;MDPAHAGRYARAAGHPDDAVLVHPSAASKERPAGTTISAPKGWYDAGDYNKYIVNSAITTWTLLAAWGDYPQAFTTQDLGIPESGSGVPDLLQETWWNLQWMLSMQDPDDGGVYHKLTTLRFEGFVMPDAARQPRYVVRKST
;
A
#
# COMPACT_ATOMS: atom_id res chain seq x y z
N MET A 1 -1.62 -11.46 -9.47
CA MET A 1 -1.06 -12.44 -8.52
C MET A 1 -1.05 -13.80 -9.17
N ASP A 2 0.13 -14.40 -9.23
CA ASP A 2 0.37 -15.69 -9.85
C ASP A 2 -0.42 -16.80 -9.13
N PRO A 3 -1.09 -17.72 -9.86
CA PRO A 3 -1.71 -18.90 -9.27
C PRO A 3 -0.81 -19.74 -8.36
N ALA A 4 0.51 -19.74 -8.59
CA ALA A 4 1.46 -20.44 -7.75
C ALA A 4 1.44 -19.96 -6.28
N HIS A 5 1.14 -18.67 -6.06
CA HIS A 5 1.12 -18.04 -4.72
C HIS A 5 -0.29 -17.78 -4.21
N ALA A 6 -1.27 -17.57 -5.10
CA ALA A 6 -2.63 -17.15 -4.73
C ALA A 6 -3.70 -18.25 -4.88
N GLY A 7 -3.36 -19.40 -5.48
CA GLY A 7 -4.29 -20.50 -5.70
C GLY A 7 -5.58 -20.06 -6.38
N ARG A 8 -6.73 -20.44 -5.82
CA ARG A 8 -8.06 -20.08 -6.36
C ARG A 8 -8.37 -18.58 -6.34
N TYR A 9 -7.58 -17.78 -5.62
CA TYR A 9 -7.73 -16.32 -5.50
C TYR A 9 -6.76 -15.56 -6.41
N ALA A 10 -6.11 -16.25 -7.35
CA ALA A 10 -5.33 -15.62 -8.40
C ALA A 10 -6.18 -14.62 -9.19
N ARG A 11 -5.54 -13.51 -9.57
CA ARG A 11 -6.20 -12.39 -10.27
C ARG A 11 -5.19 -11.58 -11.07
N ALA A 12 -5.66 -10.80 -12.03
CA ALA A 12 -4.85 -9.79 -12.71
C ALA A 12 -4.34 -8.70 -11.75
N ALA A 13 -3.29 -7.98 -12.16
CA ALA A 13 -2.84 -6.80 -11.41
C ALA A 13 -3.90 -5.70 -11.47
N GLY A 14 -4.16 -5.05 -10.33
CA GLY A 14 -5.09 -3.92 -10.22
C GLY A 14 -4.41 -2.75 -9.51
N HIS A 15 -4.81 -1.54 -9.86
CA HIS A 15 -4.28 -0.29 -9.31
C HIS A 15 -2.74 -0.28 -9.22
N PRO A 16 -2.02 -0.12 -10.35
CA PRO A 16 -0.57 0.04 -10.32
C PRO A 16 -0.15 1.25 -9.46
N ASP A 17 -1.03 2.25 -9.35
CA ASP A 17 -0.82 3.51 -8.61
C ASP A 17 0.49 4.21 -9.04
N ASP A 18 0.82 4.12 -10.33
CA ASP A 18 1.93 4.81 -10.99
C ASP A 18 1.57 6.24 -11.44
N ALA A 19 0.27 6.52 -11.58
CA ALA A 19 -0.29 7.83 -11.91
C ALA A 19 -1.40 8.23 -10.92
N VAL A 20 -1.00 8.79 -9.78
CA VAL A 20 -1.87 9.22 -8.69
C VAL A 20 -1.90 10.74 -8.64
N LEU A 21 -3.09 11.34 -8.59
CA LEU A 21 -3.25 12.78 -8.64
C LEU A 21 -3.20 13.42 -7.24
N VAL A 22 -2.56 14.56 -7.12
CA VAL A 22 -2.65 15.40 -5.92
C VAL A 22 -4.02 16.06 -5.89
N HIS A 23 -4.88 15.67 -4.94
CA HIS A 23 -6.19 16.31 -4.74
C HIS A 23 -6.01 17.78 -4.29
N PRO A 24 -6.94 18.71 -4.58
CA PRO A 24 -6.85 20.09 -4.08
C PRO A 24 -6.61 20.22 -2.58
N SER A 25 -7.11 19.28 -1.77
CA SER A 25 -6.86 19.28 -0.31
C SER A 25 -5.42 18.94 0.08
N ALA A 26 -4.63 18.39 -0.84
CA ALA A 26 -3.25 17.95 -0.64
C ALA A 26 -2.23 18.84 -1.36
N ALA A 27 -2.70 19.87 -2.06
CA ALA A 27 -1.86 20.73 -2.87
C ALA A 27 -0.87 21.53 -2.02
N SER A 28 0.37 21.62 -2.50
CA SER A 28 1.42 22.50 -2.02
C SER A 28 1.90 23.40 -3.15
N LYS A 29 2.88 24.27 -2.89
CA LYS A 29 3.49 25.10 -3.91
C LYS A 29 4.27 24.24 -4.91
N GLU A 30 4.96 23.21 -4.43
CA GLU A 30 5.80 22.28 -5.19
C GLU A 30 4.95 21.21 -5.89
N ARG A 31 3.80 20.87 -5.30
CA ARG A 31 2.82 19.92 -5.85
C ARG A 31 1.42 20.54 -5.93
N PRO A 32 1.14 21.37 -6.95
CA PRO A 32 -0.20 21.89 -7.20
C PRO A 32 -1.24 20.77 -7.39
N ALA A 33 -2.52 21.11 -7.25
CA ALA A 33 -3.61 20.18 -7.51
C ALA A 33 -3.54 19.64 -8.94
N GLY A 34 -3.71 18.32 -9.09
CA GLY A 34 -3.59 17.64 -10.38
C GLY A 34 -2.17 17.21 -10.76
N THR A 35 -1.14 17.57 -9.97
CA THR A 35 0.19 16.97 -10.14
C THR A 35 0.09 15.45 -10.02
N THR A 36 0.70 14.74 -10.97
CA THR A 36 0.79 13.27 -10.96
C THR A 36 2.02 12.82 -10.19
N ILE A 37 1.83 11.91 -9.24
CA ILE A 37 2.88 11.23 -8.49
C ILE A 37 2.74 9.71 -8.63
N SER A 38 3.77 8.98 -8.25
CA SER A 38 3.79 7.51 -8.23
C SER A 38 3.82 7.02 -6.78
N ALA A 39 2.90 6.12 -6.43
CA ALA A 39 2.76 5.52 -5.11
C ALA A 39 2.31 4.04 -5.20
N PRO A 40 3.11 3.17 -5.85
CA PRO A 40 2.77 1.78 -6.09
C PRO A 40 2.84 0.94 -4.80
N LYS A 41 2.52 -0.35 -4.92
CA LYS A 41 2.54 -1.34 -3.81
C LYS A 41 1.50 -1.01 -2.72
N GLY A 42 1.75 -1.50 -1.50
CA GLY A 42 0.83 -1.39 -0.38
C GLY A 42 -0.32 -2.38 -0.48
N TRP A 43 -1.09 -2.45 0.60
CA TRP A 43 -2.27 -3.29 0.68
C TRP A 43 -3.54 -2.48 0.44
N TYR A 44 -4.55 -3.13 -0.14
CA TYR A 44 -5.91 -2.64 0.02
C TYR A 44 -6.31 -2.78 1.48
N ASP A 45 -6.94 -1.74 2.03
CA ASP A 45 -7.19 -1.62 3.46
C ASP A 45 -8.23 -2.61 3.98
N ALA A 46 -9.28 -2.83 3.19
CA ALA A 46 -10.39 -3.68 3.56
C ALA A 46 -11.12 -4.22 2.31
N GLY A 47 -12.46 -4.20 2.34
CA GLY A 47 -13.30 -4.60 1.21
C GLY A 47 -13.31 -3.59 0.05
N ASP A 48 -12.76 -2.40 0.24
CA ASP A 48 -12.50 -1.41 -0.82
C ASP A 48 -11.02 -1.42 -1.27
N TYR A 49 -10.74 -0.74 -2.38
CA TYR A 49 -9.40 -0.71 -2.99
C TYR A 49 -8.53 0.48 -2.59
N ASN A 50 -8.90 1.23 -1.54
CA ASN A 50 -8.12 2.37 -1.08
C ASN A 50 -7.05 1.96 -0.07
N LYS A 51 -6.08 2.84 0.15
CA LYS A 51 -4.91 2.60 1.03
C LYS A 51 -4.78 3.76 2.02
N TYR A 52 -4.66 3.48 3.32
CA TYR A 52 -4.78 4.50 4.38
C TYR A 52 -3.57 4.46 5.31
N ILE A 53 -2.84 5.58 5.40
CA ILE A 53 -1.60 5.63 6.16
C ILE A 53 -1.80 5.28 7.63
N VAL A 54 -2.87 5.78 8.26
CA VAL A 54 -3.13 5.55 9.69
C VAL A 54 -3.30 4.06 10.00
N ASN A 55 -4.18 3.38 9.26
CA ASN A 55 -4.46 1.97 9.50
C ASN A 55 -3.25 1.10 9.13
N SER A 56 -2.65 1.36 7.95
CA SER A 56 -1.44 0.67 7.50
C SER A 56 -0.24 0.85 8.44
N ALA A 57 -0.07 2.02 9.06
CA ALA A 57 1.01 2.27 10.01
C ALA A 57 0.85 1.42 11.29
N ILE A 58 -0.37 1.33 11.82
CA ILE A 58 -0.67 0.48 12.97
C ILE A 58 -0.42 -0.98 12.61
N THR A 59 -0.97 -1.47 11.50
CA THR A 59 -0.77 -2.86 11.05
C THR A 59 0.71 -3.19 10.85
N THR A 60 1.44 -2.34 10.13
CA THR A 60 2.88 -2.54 9.87
C THR A 60 3.67 -2.56 11.17
N TRP A 61 3.42 -1.62 12.08
CA TRP A 61 4.08 -1.59 13.37
C TRP A 61 3.78 -2.84 14.19
N THR A 62 2.53 -3.31 14.24
CA THR A 62 2.16 -4.51 14.99
C THR A 62 2.88 -5.75 14.47
N LEU A 63 3.02 -5.89 13.15
CA LEU A 63 3.75 -7.01 12.55
C LEU A 63 5.26 -6.93 12.87
N LEU A 64 5.86 -5.73 12.79
CA LEU A 64 7.27 -5.53 13.15
C LEU A 64 7.54 -5.73 14.65
N ALA A 65 6.61 -5.31 15.52
CA ALA A 65 6.69 -5.56 16.95
C ALA A 65 6.61 -7.06 17.25
N ALA A 66 5.68 -7.79 16.59
CA ALA A 66 5.60 -9.24 16.71
C ALA A 66 6.90 -9.93 16.27
N TRP A 67 7.52 -9.48 15.17
CA TRP A 67 8.85 -9.96 14.78
C TRP A 67 9.91 -9.70 15.86
N GLY A 68 9.95 -8.50 16.43
CA GLY A 68 10.89 -8.13 17.48
C GLY A 68 10.75 -8.97 18.75
N ASP A 69 9.51 -9.24 19.17
CA ASP A 69 9.21 -9.98 20.39
C ASP A 69 9.33 -11.50 20.21
N TYR A 70 8.97 -12.02 19.04
CA TYR A 70 8.86 -13.46 18.75
C TYR A 70 9.54 -13.88 17.46
N PRO A 71 10.83 -13.55 17.23
CA PRO A 71 11.48 -13.81 15.94
C PRO A 71 11.46 -15.30 15.55
N GLN A 72 11.58 -16.19 16.54
CA GLN A 72 11.55 -17.65 16.32
C GLN A 72 10.23 -18.15 15.70
N ALA A 73 9.11 -17.47 15.94
CA ALA A 73 7.82 -17.84 15.37
C ALA A 73 7.74 -17.58 13.85
N PHE A 74 8.58 -16.67 13.35
CA PHE A 74 8.53 -16.20 11.96
C PHE A 74 9.74 -16.66 11.13
N THR A 75 10.87 -16.99 11.75
CA THR A 75 12.08 -17.44 11.02
C THR A 75 11.86 -18.73 10.22
N THR A 76 10.97 -19.61 10.68
CA THR A 76 10.63 -20.87 9.99
C THR A 76 9.29 -20.82 9.27
N GLN A 77 8.61 -19.67 9.30
CA GLN A 77 7.34 -19.49 8.60
C GLN A 77 7.59 -19.39 7.10
N ASP A 78 6.84 -20.18 6.34
CA ASP A 78 6.77 -20.09 4.88
C ASP A 78 5.31 -19.76 4.52
N LEU A 79 5.11 -18.56 3.98
CA LEU A 79 3.80 -18.06 3.55
C LEU A 79 3.50 -18.41 2.09
N GLY A 80 4.46 -18.98 1.36
CA GLY A 80 4.32 -19.26 -0.07
C GLY A 80 4.16 -18.00 -0.93
N ILE A 81 4.69 -16.86 -0.49
CA ILE A 81 4.69 -15.60 -1.24
C ILE A 81 5.83 -15.60 -2.28
N PRO A 82 5.82 -14.68 -3.27
CA PRO A 82 6.88 -14.63 -4.29
C PRO A 82 8.30 -14.53 -3.72
N GLU A 83 8.45 -13.93 -2.55
CA GLU A 83 9.70 -13.72 -1.84
C GLU A 83 10.14 -14.89 -0.94
N SER A 84 9.30 -15.92 -0.77
CA SER A 84 9.59 -17.07 0.11
C SER A 84 10.88 -17.78 -0.34
N GLY A 85 11.70 -18.18 0.63
CA GLY A 85 13.01 -18.81 0.38
C GLY A 85 14.15 -17.85 0.03
N SER A 86 13.92 -16.53 0.10
CA SER A 86 14.95 -15.49 -0.14
C SER A 86 16.02 -15.38 0.96
N GLY A 87 15.84 -16.07 2.10
CA GLY A 87 16.70 -15.93 3.28
C GLY A 87 16.30 -14.78 4.22
N VAL A 88 15.26 -14.02 3.87
CA VAL A 88 14.60 -13.04 4.74
C VAL A 88 13.25 -13.63 5.19
N PRO A 89 12.89 -13.55 6.48
CA PRO A 89 11.58 -14.01 6.96
C PRO A 89 10.42 -13.38 6.17
N ASP A 90 9.44 -14.20 5.78
CA ASP A 90 8.34 -13.77 4.92
C ASP A 90 7.51 -12.62 5.53
N LEU A 91 7.35 -12.60 6.86
CA LEU A 91 6.73 -11.48 7.58
C LEU A 91 7.43 -10.14 7.29
N LEU A 92 8.76 -10.13 7.23
CA LEU A 92 9.53 -8.92 6.93
C LEU A 92 9.41 -8.52 5.46
N GLN A 93 9.33 -9.50 4.55
CA GLN A 93 9.10 -9.23 3.13
C GLN A 93 7.71 -8.63 2.89
N GLU A 94 6.68 -9.21 3.51
CA GLU A 94 5.30 -8.72 3.41
C GLU A 94 5.16 -7.31 4.02
N THR A 95 5.73 -7.07 5.20
CA THR A 95 5.73 -5.71 5.79
C THR A 95 6.54 -4.71 4.95
N TRP A 96 7.63 -5.15 4.31
CA TRP A 96 8.41 -4.32 3.39
C TRP A 96 7.61 -3.92 2.14
N TRP A 97 6.72 -4.78 1.64
CA TRP A 97 5.80 -4.43 0.55
C TRP A 97 4.99 -3.18 0.87
N ASN A 98 4.45 -3.10 2.09
CA ASN A 98 3.64 -1.98 2.53
C ASN A 98 4.46 -0.75 2.94
N LEU A 99 5.61 -0.94 3.60
CA LEU A 99 6.52 0.16 3.94
C LEU A 99 6.98 0.93 2.70
N GLN A 100 7.25 0.25 1.59
CA GLN A 100 7.62 0.91 0.33
C GLN A 100 6.52 1.84 -0.19
N TRP A 101 5.25 1.43 -0.05
CA TRP A 101 4.13 2.31 -0.35
C TRP A 101 4.07 3.49 0.64
N MET A 102 4.21 3.23 1.95
CA MET A 102 4.19 4.30 2.96
C MET A 102 5.27 5.36 2.71
N LEU A 103 6.48 4.97 2.29
CA LEU A 103 7.56 5.88 1.92
C LEU A 103 7.17 6.79 0.74
N SER A 104 6.43 6.26 -0.24
CA SER A 104 5.94 7.06 -1.38
C SER A 104 4.85 8.08 -1.01
N MET A 105 4.24 7.92 0.16
CA MET A 105 3.19 8.81 0.67
C MET A 105 3.74 10.03 1.42
N GLN A 106 5.05 10.09 1.66
CA GLN A 106 5.71 11.27 2.22
C GLN A 106 6.01 12.27 1.11
N ASP A 107 5.65 13.53 1.34
CA ASP A 107 6.04 14.62 0.47
C ASP A 107 7.53 14.94 0.70
N PRO A 108 8.39 14.86 -0.34
CA PRO A 108 9.82 15.07 -0.20
C PRO A 108 10.19 16.53 0.12
N ASP A 109 9.30 17.47 -0.13
CA ASP A 109 9.59 18.91 0.04
C ASP A 109 9.37 19.40 1.48
N ASP A 110 8.43 18.81 2.22
CA ASP A 110 8.10 19.23 3.59
C ASP A 110 8.05 18.09 4.63
N GLY A 111 8.23 16.83 4.21
CA GLY A 111 8.20 15.66 5.07
C GLY A 111 6.82 15.26 5.59
N GLY A 112 5.76 15.99 5.24
CA GLY A 112 4.40 15.65 5.63
C GLY A 112 3.85 14.48 4.84
N VAL A 113 2.99 13.67 5.47
CA VAL A 113 2.49 12.41 4.90
C VAL A 113 1.03 12.55 4.50
N TYR A 114 0.69 12.18 3.26
CA TYR A 114 -0.69 12.19 2.78
C TYR A 114 -1.53 11.16 3.55
N HIS A 115 -2.73 11.53 3.99
CA HIS A 115 -3.53 10.69 4.89
C HIS A 115 -3.97 9.35 4.25
N LYS A 116 -4.28 9.35 2.95
CA LYS A 116 -4.68 8.16 2.19
C LYS A 116 -4.50 8.35 0.69
N LEU A 117 -4.46 7.23 -0.02
CA LEU A 117 -4.55 7.12 -1.47
C LEU A 117 -5.88 6.46 -1.83
N THR A 118 -6.75 7.20 -2.51
CA THR A 118 -8.17 6.86 -2.65
C THR A 118 -8.74 7.22 -4.01
N THR A 119 -9.86 6.63 -4.39
CA THR A 119 -10.79 7.19 -5.39
C THR A 119 -11.71 8.23 -4.74
N LEU A 120 -12.38 9.09 -5.53
CA LEU A 120 -13.33 10.08 -5.01
C LEU A 120 -14.62 9.47 -4.45
N ARG A 121 -14.99 8.29 -4.95
CA ARG A 121 -16.09 7.47 -4.45
C ARG A 121 -15.62 6.03 -4.42
N PHE A 122 -16.13 5.24 -3.49
CA PHE A 122 -15.88 3.80 -3.51
C PHE A 122 -16.24 3.22 -4.88
N GLU A 123 -15.40 2.30 -5.33
CA GLU A 123 -15.71 1.48 -6.50
C GLU A 123 -16.91 0.59 -6.19
N GLY A 124 -17.59 0.13 -7.24
CA GLY A 124 -18.59 -0.93 -7.08
C GLY A 124 -17.96 -2.28 -6.73
N PHE A 125 -18.79 -3.31 -6.66
CA PHE A 125 -18.33 -4.70 -6.52
C PHE A 125 -17.78 -5.24 -7.85
N VAL A 126 -16.64 -4.70 -8.27
CA VAL A 126 -15.91 -5.08 -9.48
C VAL A 126 -14.53 -5.59 -9.10
N MET A 127 -13.89 -6.40 -9.95
CA MET A 127 -12.52 -6.86 -9.71
C MET A 127 -11.52 -5.68 -9.74
N PRO A 128 -10.37 -5.77 -9.04
CA PRO A 128 -9.42 -4.66 -8.93
C PRO A 128 -8.85 -4.16 -10.27
N ASP A 129 -8.77 -5.03 -11.28
CA ASP A 129 -8.32 -4.70 -12.64
C ASP A 129 -9.41 -4.02 -13.48
N ALA A 130 -10.67 -4.11 -13.06
CA ALA A 130 -11.81 -3.42 -13.66
C ALA A 130 -12.15 -2.09 -12.98
N ALA A 131 -11.61 -1.84 -11.78
CA ALA A 131 -11.67 -0.55 -11.09
C ALA A 131 -10.72 0.44 -11.76
N ARG A 132 -11.28 1.49 -12.39
CA ARG A 132 -10.55 2.43 -13.28
C ARG A 132 -10.76 3.87 -12.89
N GLN A 133 -11.41 4.17 -11.75
CA GLN A 133 -11.53 5.54 -11.30
C GLN A 133 -10.15 6.16 -11.05
N PRO A 134 -9.96 7.47 -11.33
CA PRO A 134 -8.74 8.16 -10.98
C PRO A 134 -8.44 8.06 -9.48
N ARG A 135 -7.14 7.94 -9.19
CA ARG A 135 -6.61 7.76 -7.84
C ARG A 135 -6.01 9.06 -7.35
N TYR A 136 -6.17 9.35 -6.07
CA TYR A 136 -5.76 10.59 -5.45
C TYR A 136 -5.05 10.38 -4.14
N VAL A 137 -3.99 11.14 -3.90
CA VAL A 137 -3.55 11.43 -2.53
C VAL A 137 -4.33 12.64 -1.99
N VAL A 138 -4.72 12.57 -0.72
CA VAL A 138 -5.50 13.64 -0.05
C VAL A 138 -4.69 14.30 1.07
N ARG A 139 -5.31 15.28 1.75
CA ARG A 139 -4.66 16.17 2.73
C ARG A 139 -3.72 15.41 3.67
N LYS A 140 -2.58 16.03 3.98
CA LYS A 140 -1.64 15.56 5.00
C LYS A 140 -2.27 15.63 6.40
N SER A 141 -1.93 14.71 7.29
CA SER A 141 -2.43 14.69 8.67
C SER A 141 -1.29 14.48 9.67
N THR A 142 -1.44 15.06 10.87
CA THR A 142 -0.57 14.84 12.04
C THR A 142 -1.00 13.63 12.84
#